data_AF-A0A7X8WXG8-F1
#
_entry.id   AF-A0A7X8WXG8-F1
#
_cell.length_a   1.000
_cell.length_b   1.000
_cell.length_c   1.000
_cell.angle_alpha   90.00
_cell.angle_beta   90.00
_cell.angle_gamma   90.00
#
_symmetry.space_group_name_H-M   'P 1'
#
loop_
_entity.id
_entity.type
_entity.pdbx_description
1 polymer ?
#
loop_
_entity_poly.entity_id
_entity_poly.type
_entity_poly.pdbx_seq_one_letter_code
_entity_poly.pdbx_strand_id
1 'polypeptide(L)'
;MADKYAVRNIRLCTKDCLCLYVCPTGATDTENSIIDVEKCIGCGDCAEACPSGAISMVPFEYPPQQPKKEEVLQAMKMLLRSKSEQENIASGLSGRLAKALEKSNRIMAEDIIREAGYMLPQSQNTVDFLQSLMENKELEGLPVDAVKKLLDILKKNNLEQGDKKMVKYRCTICGYIHEGELPEDFKCPKCNQPASVFELMEEKAERVNKYAGTKTEKNLWEGFAGESQARNKYTYFAHIAQREGYDQLAEIFLKTARNEQEHARIWFEELGGLGNTAENLLQAAEGENYEWTDMYDRFAKDAEEEGFPELAAKFRRVAAIEKAHEERYRALLKNVEMQQVFEKGEETMWECRVCGHLVMGKKAPDVCPVCKYSQSYFEVRAENY
;
A
#
# COMPACT_ATOMS: atom_id res chain seq x y z
N MET A 1 0.04 -0.75 31.49
CA MET A 1 -0.71 0.39 30.91
C MET A 1 -1.20 -0.07 29.54
N ALA A 2 -2.30 0.45 29.03
CA ALA A 2 -2.74 0.06 27.70
C ALA A 2 -1.73 0.52 26.66
N ASP A 3 -1.51 -0.28 25.61
CA ASP A 3 -0.50 0.02 24.58
C ASP A 3 -0.98 1.10 23.60
N LYS A 4 -2.23 1.55 23.73
CA LYS A 4 -2.90 2.52 22.86
C LYS A 4 -3.76 3.49 23.66
N TYR A 5 -3.99 4.67 23.11
CA TYR A 5 -4.92 5.67 23.62
C TYR A 5 -5.77 6.24 22.48
N ALA A 6 -6.93 6.78 22.81
CA ALA A 6 -7.84 7.35 21.83
C ALA A 6 -7.46 8.80 21.51
N VAL A 7 -7.49 9.16 20.23
CA VAL A 7 -7.30 10.53 19.73
C VAL A 7 -8.49 10.93 18.88
N ARG A 8 -8.98 12.16 19.04
CA ARG A 8 -10.11 12.69 18.28
C ARG A 8 -9.65 13.67 17.20
N ASN A 9 -10.00 13.38 15.95
CA ASN A 9 -9.91 14.33 14.86
C ASN A 9 -11.11 15.30 14.91
N ILE A 10 -10.86 16.51 15.41
CA ILE A 10 -11.90 17.54 15.60
C ILE A 10 -12.57 17.92 14.27
N ARG A 11 -11.88 17.82 13.13
CA ARG A 11 -12.48 18.13 11.82
C ARG A 11 -13.52 17.12 11.37
N LEU A 12 -13.42 15.86 11.82
CA LEU A 12 -14.35 14.78 11.50
C LEU A 12 -15.44 14.60 12.56
N CYS A 13 -15.31 15.29 13.70
CA CYS A 13 -16.27 15.16 14.80
C CYS A 13 -17.60 15.87 14.46
N THR A 14 -18.67 15.09 14.35
CA THR A 14 -20.05 15.55 14.11
C THR A 14 -20.77 15.98 15.38
N LYS A 15 -20.14 15.82 16.56
CA LYS A 15 -20.70 16.15 17.88
C LYS A 15 -21.95 15.35 18.28
N ASP A 16 -22.07 14.12 17.80
CA ASP A 16 -23.13 13.19 18.23
C ASP A 16 -22.93 12.71 19.69
N CYS A 17 -21.74 12.91 20.25
CA CYS A 17 -21.40 12.71 21.66
C CYS A 17 -21.56 11.27 22.22
N LEU A 18 -21.79 10.25 21.37
CA LEU A 18 -21.83 8.84 21.80
C LEU A 18 -20.58 8.41 22.56
N CYS A 19 -19.41 8.88 22.11
CA CYS A 19 -18.13 8.61 22.75
C CYS A 19 -18.08 8.98 24.25
N LEU A 20 -18.86 9.98 24.68
CA LEU A 20 -18.97 10.39 26.08
C LEU A 20 -19.64 9.32 26.94
N TYR A 21 -20.70 8.70 26.42
CA TYR A 21 -21.51 7.73 27.14
C TYR A 21 -20.85 6.36 27.24
N VAL A 22 -20.02 5.99 26.26
CA VAL A 22 -19.35 4.69 26.23
C VAL A 22 -17.98 4.70 26.90
N CYS A 23 -17.43 5.88 27.22
CA CYS A 23 -16.10 5.95 27.81
C CYS A 23 -16.14 5.59 29.31
N PRO A 24 -15.55 4.46 29.74
CA PRO A 24 -15.68 3.98 31.12
C PRO A 24 -14.94 4.86 32.14
N THR A 25 -13.99 5.69 31.68
CA THR A 25 -13.16 6.55 32.53
C THR A 25 -13.45 8.05 32.37
N GLY A 26 -14.37 8.41 31.48
CA GLY A 26 -14.63 9.81 31.15
C GLY A 26 -13.50 10.51 30.39
N ALA A 27 -12.52 9.77 29.84
CA ALA A 27 -11.41 10.35 29.06
C ALA A 27 -11.87 11.19 27.85
N THR A 28 -13.04 10.89 27.29
CA THR A 28 -13.60 11.62 26.15
C THR A 28 -14.38 12.88 26.53
N ASP A 29 -14.66 13.06 27.82
CA ASP A 29 -15.50 14.13 28.38
C ASP A 29 -14.66 15.36 28.70
N THR A 30 -14.39 16.13 27.65
CA THR A 30 -13.58 17.35 27.72
C THR A 30 -14.23 18.49 26.95
N GLU A 31 -14.16 19.70 27.51
CA GLU A 31 -14.78 20.90 26.92
C GLU A 31 -14.16 21.28 25.57
N ASN A 32 -12.87 20.99 25.40
CA ASN A 32 -12.11 21.28 24.18
C ASN A 32 -12.19 20.16 23.14
N SER A 33 -12.96 19.10 23.40
CA SER A 33 -13.06 17.92 22.54
C SER A 33 -11.75 17.14 22.32
N ILE A 34 -10.71 17.38 23.13
CA ILE A 34 -9.45 16.64 23.12
C ILE A 34 -9.55 15.52 24.16
N ILE A 35 -9.32 14.26 23.76
CA ILE A 35 -9.39 13.12 24.67
C ILE A 35 -8.25 13.21 25.71
N ASP A 36 -8.59 13.07 26.98
CA ASP A 36 -7.68 13.06 28.12
C ASP A 36 -6.90 11.73 28.13
N VAL A 37 -5.63 11.80 27.70
CA VAL A 37 -4.75 10.63 27.59
C VAL A 37 -4.41 10.04 28.95
N GLU A 38 -4.37 10.85 30.02
CA GLU A 38 -4.05 10.36 31.37
C GLU A 38 -5.19 9.49 31.94
N LYS A 39 -6.43 9.77 31.54
CA LYS A 39 -7.60 8.96 31.89
C LYS A 39 -7.89 7.84 30.89
N CYS A 40 -7.30 7.87 29.71
CA CYS A 40 -7.58 6.89 28.66
C CYS A 40 -6.95 5.54 28.99
N ILE A 41 -7.78 4.52 29.17
CA ILE A 41 -7.33 3.13 29.41
C ILE A 41 -7.17 2.32 28.13
N GLY A 42 -7.25 2.96 26.96
CA GLY A 42 -7.00 2.30 25.67
C GLY A 42 -8.00 1.23 25.23
N CYS A 43 -9.19 1.15 25.84
CA CYS A 43 -10.19 0.11 25.55
C CYS A 43 -10.74 0.14 24.12
N GLY A 44 -10.86 1.33 23.53
CA GLY A 44 -11.34 1.52 22.16
C GLY A 44 -12.85 1.75 22.02
N ASP A 45 -13.65 1.62 23.07
CA ASP A 45 -15.12 1.75 23.01
C ASP A 45 -15.58 3.06 22.34
N CYS A 46 -14.90 4.16 22.65
CA CYS A 46 -15.19 5.46 22.07
C CYS A 46 -14.89 5.56 20.56
N ALA A 47 -13.90 4.80 20.08
CA ALA A 47 -13.57 4.72 18.66
C ALA A 47 -14.63 3.90 17.92
N GLU A 48 -15.05 2.76 18.48
CA GLU A 48 -16.09 1.90 17.92
C GLU A 48 -17.46 2.58 17.89
N ALA A 49 -17.82 3.30 18.96
CA ALA A 49 -19.10 4.01 19.04
C ALA A 49 -19.15 5.30 18.22
N CYS A 50 -18.05 5.75 17.60
CA CYS A 50 -18.01 7.02 16.89
C CYS A 50 -18.60 6.88 15.47
N PRO A 51 -19.81 7.41 15.20
CA PRO A 51 -20.48 7.22 13.91
C PRO A 51 -19.75 7.92 12.76
N SER A 52 -19.05 9.02 13.05
CA SER A 52 -18.28 9.77 12.05
C SER A 52 -16.85 9.25 11.86
N GLY A 53 -16.43 8.22 12.60
CA GLY A 53 -15.06 7.72 12.57
C GLY A 53 -14.02 8.76 13.02
N ALA A 54 -14.43 9.76 13.80
CA ALA A 54 -13.55 10.85 14.24
C ALA A 54 -12.55 10.43 15.33
N ILE A 55 -12.67 9.25 15.92
CA ILE A 55 -11.81 8.79 17.00
C ILE A 55 -11.00 7.57 16.53
N SER A 56 -9.68 7.66 16.67
CA SER A 56 -8.74 6.60 16.31
C SER A 56 -7.94 6.15 17.53
N MET A 57 -7.63 4.86 17.59
CA MET A 57 -6.72 4.31 18.61
C MET A 57 -5.28 4.39 18.12
N VAL A 58 -4.46 5.13 18.85
CA VAL A 58 -3.05 5.41 18.52
C VAL A 58 -2.17 4.74 19.57
N PRO A 59 -1.07 4.06 19.19
CA PRO A 59 -0.20 3.46 20.18
C PRO A 59 0.57 4.50 21.00
N PHE A 60 0.88 4.17 22.25
CA PHE A 60 1.80 4.99 23.06
C PHE A 60 3.21 4.95 22.49
N GLU A 61 3.62 3.77 22.02
CA GLU A 61 4.86 3.56 21.30
C GLU A 61 4.56 3.47 19.81
N TYR A 62 4.96 4.50 19.07
CA TYR A 62 4.88 4.44 17.61
C TYR A 62 5.82 3.34 17.10
N PRO A 63 5.42 2.60 16.05
CA PRO A 63 6.31 1.66 15.41
C PRO A 63 7.59 2.37 14.95
N PRO A 64 8.75 1.68 14.94
CA PRO A 64 9.97 2.26 14.43
C PRO A 64 9.74 2.81 13.03
N GLN A 65 10.22 4.02 12.81
CA GLN A 65 10.12 4.64 11.49
C GLN A 65 10.85 3.73 10.50
N GLN A 66 10.11 3.25 9.51
CA GLN A 66 10.68 2.38 8.49
C GLN A 66 11.72 3.18 7.69
N PRO A 67 12.93 2.65 7.48
CA PRO A 67 13.91 3.31 6.64
C PRO A 67 13.30 3.50 5.25
N LYS A 68 13.46 4.70 4.69
CA LYS A 68 13.07 4.96 3.30
C LYS A 68 14.21 4.50 2.40
N LYS A 69 13.87 3.92 1.24
CA LYS A 69 14.84 3.59 0.20
C LYS A 69 15.69 4.81 -0.16
N GLU A 70 16.95 4.61 -0.50
CA GLU A 70 17.87 5.71 -0.85
C GLU A 70 17.31 6.57 -2.00
N GLU A 71 16.66 5.95 -2.98
CA GLU A 71 15.99 6.65 -4.10
C GLU A 71 14.92 7.65 -3.62
N VAL A 72 14.12 7.25 -2.63
CA VAL A 72 13.08 8.09 -2.03
C VAL A 72 13.72 9.23 -1.24
N LEU A 73 14.79 8.94 -0.49
CA LEU A 73 15.56 9.95 0.23
C LEU A 73 16.17 10.98 -0.73
N GLN A 74 16.72 10.54 -1.87
CA GLN A 74 17.29 11.43 -2.88
C GLN A 74 16.21 12.31 -3.53
N ALA A 75 15.05 11.74 -3.89
CA ALA A 75 13.92 12.50 -4.41
C ALA A 75 13.43 13.55 -3.41
N MET A 76 13.30 13.18 -2.14
CA MET A 76 12.89 14.09 -1.06
C MET A 76 13.94 15.18 -0.80
N LYS A 77 15.24 14.86 -0.83
CA LYS A 77 16.33 15.85 -0.73
C LYS A 77 16.30 16.86 -1.88
N MET A 78 16.01 16.43 -3.11
CA MET A 78 15.85 17.34 -4.25
C MET A 78 14.64 18.26 -4.09
N LEU A 79 13.50 17.72 -3.68
CA LEU A 79 12.29 18.50 -3.42
C LEU A 79 12.51 19.51 -2.29
N LEU A 80 13.16 19.08 -1.21
CA LEU A 80 13.55 19.94 -0.09
C LEU A 80 14.39 21.12 -0.57
N ARG A 81 15.45 20.85 -1.33
CA ARG A 81 16.31 21.90 -1.90
C ARG A 81 15.51 22.88 -2.75
N SER A 82 14.62 22.38 -3.61
CA SER A 82 13.75 23.23 -4.43
C SER A 82 12.84 24.12 -3.58
N LYS A 83 12.27 23.59 -2.49
CA LYS A 83 11.41 24.37 -1.58
C LYS A 83 12.20 25.41 -0.81
N SER A 84 13.39 25.10 -0.32
CA SER A 84 14.27 26.08 0.31
C SER A 84 14.71 27.18 -0.65
N GLU A 85 15.00 26.86 -1.91
CA GLU A 85 15.31 27.86 -2.94
C GLU A 85 14.12 28.79 -3.20
N GLN A 86 12.91 28.24 -3.32
CA GLN A 86 11.68 29.03 -3.51
C GLN A 86 11.33 29.89 -2.28
N GLU A 87 11.55 29.38 -1.06
CA GLU A 87 11.41 30.16 0.18
C GLU A 87 12.37 31.35 0.19
N ASN A 88 13.65 31.13 -0.14
CA ASN A 88 14.66 32.20 -0.21
C ASN A 88 14.28 33.27 -1.23
N ILE A 89 13.84 32.88 -2.43
CA ILE A 89 13.36 33.81 -3.46
C ILE A 89 12.15 34.62 -2.94
N ALA A 90 11.17 33.93 -2.34
CA ALA A 90 9.98 34.58 -1.80
C ALA A 90 10.29 35.55 -0.64
N SER A 91 11.27 35.22 0.21
CA SER A 91 11.69 36.06 1.33
C SER A 91 12.29 37.41 0.89
N GLY A 92 12.90 37.46 -0.29
CA GLY A 92 13.46 38.67 -0.89
C GLY A 92 12.45 39.59 -1.58
N LEU A 93 11.20 39.15 -1.72
CA LEU A 93 10.13 39.91 -2.36
C LEU A 93 9.25 40.62 -1.30
N SER A 94 8.73 41.79 -1.65
CA SER A 94 7.83 42.55 -0.77
C SER A 94 6.36 42.22 -1.03
N GLY A 95 5.53 42.37 0.00
CA GLY A 95 4.08 42.23 -0.11
C GLY A 95 3.49 40.94 0.49
N ARG A 96 2.17 40.93 0.65
CA ARG A 96 1.42 39.87 1.34
C ARG A 96 1.51 38.51 0.64
N LEU A 97 1.51 38.51 -0.70
CA LEU A 97 1.61 37.29 -1.49
C LEU A 97 2.98 36.63 -1.34
N ALA A 98 4.06 37.43 -1.36
CA ALA A 98 5.42 36.94 -1.12
C ALA A 98 5.57 36.26 0.25
N LYS A 99 5.01 36.87 1.30
CA LYS A 99 5.00 36.27 2.66
C LYS A 99 4.18 34.98 2.74
N ALA A 100 3.08 34.88 1.98
CA ALA A 100 2.30 33.64 1.91
C ALA A 100 3.08 32.53 1.18
N LEU A 101 3.78 32.86 0.09
CA LEU A 101 4.63 31.93 -0.66
C LEU A 101 5.82 31.45 0.17
N GLU A 102 6.50 32.34 0.89
CA GLU A 102 7.57 32.01 1.85
C GLU A 102 7.07 30.96 2.86
N LYS A 103 5.96 31.26 3.53
CA LYS A 103 5.37 30.36 4.54
C LYS A 103 4.93 29.02 3.94
N SER A 104 4.34 29.04 2.74
CA SER A 104 3.91 27.81 2.05
C SER A 104 5.10 26.91 1.72
N ASN A 105 6.18 27.48 1.19
CA ASN A 105 7.37 26.71 0.84
C ASN A 105 8.07 26.16 2.08
N ARG A 106 8.11 26.92 3.18
CA ARG A 106 8.65 26.45 4.46
C ARG A 106 7.88 25.25 5.02
N ILE A 107 6.54 25.32 5.08
CA ILE A 107 5.71 24.23 5.60
C ILE A 107 5.91 22.96 4.76
N MET A 108 5.95 23.10 3.43
CA MET A 108 6.20 21.96 2.55
C MET A 108 7.61 21.37 2.75
N ALA A 109 8.63 22.22 2.95
CA ALA A 109 9.99 21.77 3.24
C ALA A 109 10.05 20.99 4.57
N GLU A 110 9.40 21.51 5.62
CA GLU A 110 9.30 20.86 6.94
C GLU A 110 8.59 19.49 6.85
N ASP A 111 7.49 19.42 6.09
CA ASP A 111 6.77 18.17 5.85
C ASP A 111 7.62 17.15 5.08
N ILE A 112 8.32 17.59 4.01
CA ILE A 112 9.22 16.73 3.23
C ILE A 112 10.35 16.18 4.11
N ILE A 113 10.97 17.01 4.96
CA ILE A 113 11.99 16.56 5.92
C ILE A 113 11.42 15.48 6.85
N ARG A 114 10.23 15.73 7.41
CA ARG A 114 9.56 14.80 8.33
C ARG A 114 9.29 13.44 7.67
N GLU A 115 8.77 13.46 6.45
CA GLU A 115 8.44 12.24 5.70
C GLU A 115 9.69 11.51 5.18
N ALA A 116 10.79 12.23 4.98
CA ALA A 116 12.09 11.68 4.55
C ALA A 116 12.84 10.91 5.64
N GLY A 117 12.20 10.53 6.74
CA GLY A 117 12.89 9.81 7.81
C GLY A 117 13.62 10.72 8.80
N TYR A 118 13.62 12.04 8.60
CA TYR A 118 14.07 13.00 9.59
C TYR A 118 12.91 13.39 10.49
N MET A 119 12.33 12.40 11.18
CA MET A 119 11.51 12.71 12.34
C MET A 119 12.45 13.12 13.47
N LEU A 120 12.33 14.37 13.90
CA LEU A 120 13.07 14.96 15.02
C LEU A 120 12.62 14.52 16.43
N PRO A 121 12.18 13.27 16.70
CA PRO A 121 12.26 12.80 18.07
C PRO A 121 13.26 11.67 18.33
N GLN A 122 13.78 10.88 17.38
CA GLN A 122 14.48 9.64 17.78
C GLN A 122 15.86 9.33 17.18
N SER A 123 16.40 10.17 16.28
CA SER A 123 17.71 9.91 15.67
C SER A 123 18.88 10.26 16.60
N GLN A 124 20.07 9.67 16.37
CA GLN A 124 21.30 10.03 17.09
C GLN A 124 21.61 11.53 16.95
N ASN A 125 21.36 12.13 15.78
CA ASN A 125 21.48 13.58 15.57
C ASN A 125 20.57 14.41 16.49
N THR A 126 19.38 13.88 16.82
CA THR A 126 18.45 14.51 17.78
C THR A 126 19.00 14.42 19.20
N VAL A 127 19.57 13.27 19.56
CA VAL A 127 20.25 13.06 20.86
C VAL A 127 21.44 14.00 21.01
N ASP A 128 22.26 14.14 19.97
CA ASP A 128 23.44 15.01 19.95
C ASP A 128 23.03 16.49 20.02
N PHE A 129 21.97 16.89 19.30
CA PHE A 129 21.41 18.23 19.37
C PHE A 129 20.86 18.55 20.77
N LEU A 130 20.06 17.66 21.36
CA LEU A 130 19.51 17.85 22.71
C LEU A 130 20.61 17.89 23.79
N GLN A 131 21.69 17.11 23.61
CA GLN A 131 22.89 17.20 24.45
C GLN A 131 23.60 18.54 24.28
N SER A 132 23.76 19.03 23.04
CA SER A 132 24.34 20.35 22.78
C SER A 132 23.54 21.50 23.41
N LEU A 133 22.19 21.39 23.44
CA LEU A 133 21.31 22.36 24.12
C LEU A 133 21.47 22.32 25.65
N MET A 134 21.81 21.15 26.22
CA MET A 134 22.11 20.98 27.64
C MET A 134 23.48 21.56 28.04
N GLU A 135 24.42 21.62 27.10
CA GLU A 135 25.77 22.15 27.33
C GLU A 135 25.83 23.69 27.24
N ASN A 136 24.89 24.31 26.51
CA ASN A 136 24.86 25.75 26.27
C ASN A 136 24.04 26.50 27.34
N LYS A 137 24.72 27.19 28.27
CA LYS A 137 24.10 27.85 29.44
C LYS A 137 23.37 29.18 29.16
N GLU A 138 23.40 29.68 27.92
CA GLU A 138 22.89 31.02 27.57
C GLU A 138 21.49 31.05 26.94
N LEU A 139 20.81 29.90 26.82
CA LEU A 139 19.46 29.85 26.24
C LEU A 139 18.40 30.19 27.29
N GLU A 140 18.14 31.49 27.47
CA GLU A 140 17.01 31.98 28.27
C GLU A 140 15.69 31.37 27.77
N GLY A 141 14.95 30.71 28.66
CA GLY A 141 13.64 30.12 28.37
C GLY A 141 13.65 28.65 27.92
N LEU A 142 14.79 27.95 27.91
CA LEU A 142 14.85 26.52 27.57
C LEU A 142 14.25 25.63 28.69
N PRO A 143 13.25 24.77 28.40
CA PRO A 143 12.66 23.86 29.38
C PRO A 143 13.56 22.63 29.61
N VAL A 144 14.60 22.79 30.43
CA VAL A 144 15.65 21.78 30.68
C VAL A 144 15.11 20.41 31.10
N ASP A 145 14.04 20.38 31.91
CA ASP A 145 13.45 19.12 32.38
C ASP A 145 12.75 18.33 31.26
N ALA A 146 12.20 19.03 30.27
CA ALA A 146 11.61 18.39 29.09
C ALA A 146 12.71 17.76 28.20
N VAL A 147 13.84 18.46 28.04
CA VAL A 147 14.99 17.99 27.27
C VAL A 147 15.60 16.73 27.90
N LYS A 148 15.75 16.69 29.23
CA LYS A 148 16.24 15.51 29.96
C LYS A 148 15.32 14.30 29.81
N LYS A 149 14.01 14.50 30.01
CA LYS A 149 13.01 13.43 29.84
C LYS A 149 13.04 12.86 28.43
N LEU A 150 13.19 13.72 27.42
CA LEU A 150 13.32 13.27 26.03
C LEU A 150 14.57 12.39 25.86
N LEU A 151 15.74 12.87 26.30
CA LEU A 151 17.01 12.13 26.19
C LEU A 151 16.95 10.72 26.81
N ASP A 152 16.29 10.56 27.96
CA ASP A 152 16.15 9.27 28.63
C ASP A 152 15.23 8.30 27.88
N ILE A 153 14.14 8.79 27.27
CA ILE A 153 13.24 7.99 26.44
C ILE A 153 13.99 7.46 25.21
N LEU A 154 14.80 8.32 24.57
CA LEU A 154 15.51 7.95 23.34
C LEU A 154 16.63 6.93 23.57
N LYS A 155 17.34 7.04 24.69
CA LYS A 155 18.40 6.07 25.05
C LYS A 155 17.85 4.69 25.36
N LYS A 156 16.65 4.58 25.96
CA LYS A 156 16.01 3.28 26.24
C LYS A 156 15.54 2.58 24.97
N ASN A 157 14.90 3.30 24.05
CA ASN A 157 14.38 2.71 22.81
C ASN A 157 15.48 2.14 21.91
N ASN A 158 16.68 2.74 21.92
CA ASN A 158 17.83 2.25 21.15
C ASN A 158 18.49 0.99 21.73
N LEU A 159 18.25 0.65 23.01
CA LEU A 159 18.79 -0.56 23.64
C LEU A 159 17.90 -1.80 23.42
N GLU A 160 16.61 -1.61 23.09
CA GLU A 160 15.64 -2.69 22.92
C GLU A 160 15.51 -3.19 21.48
N GLN A 161 16.07 -2.48 20.49
CA GLN A 161 16.08 -2.85 19.06
C GLN A 161 17.28 -3.74 18.67
N GLY A 162 17.58 -4.76 19.46
CA GLY A 162 18.41 -5.88 19.00
C GLY A 162 17.59 -6.76 18.04
N ASP A 163 17.89 -6.66 16.74
CA ASP A 163 17.33 -7.42 15.60
C ASP A 163 16.81 -8.84 15.94
N LYS A 164 15.51 -9.08 15.71
CA LYS A 164 14.98 -10.43 15.43
C LYS A 164 14.30 -10.44 14.06
N LYS A 165 15.06 -10.80 13.03
CA LYS A 165 14.52 -11.13 11.69
C LYS A 165 13.65 -12.40 11.76
N MET A 166 12.41 -12.32 11.28
CA MET A 166 11.54 -13.50 11.16
C MET A 166 11.79 -14.22 9.84
N VAL A 167 12.05 -15.53 9.93
CA VAL A 167 12.47 -16.38 8.81
C VAL A 167 11.25 -16.91 8.05
N LYS A 168 11.29 -16.95 6.71
CA LYS A 168 10.22 -17.53 5.87
C LYS A 168 10.72 -18.74 5.07
N TYR A 169 9.87 -19.74 4.84
CA TYR A 169 10.19 -20.95 4.07
C TYR A 169 9.12 -21.21 2.99
N ARG A 170 9.52 -21.68 1.81
CA ARG A 170 8.63 -22.02 0.70
C ARG A 170 8.66 -23.52 0.41
N CYS A 171 7.50 -24.17 0.35
CA CYS A 171 7.37 -25.53 -0.13
C CYS A 171 7.65 -25.60 -1.64
N THR A 172 8.64 -26.39 -2.06
CA THR A 172 9.03 -26.55 -3.47
C THR A 172 7.97 -27.27 -4.31
N ILE A 173 7.10 -28.05 -3.68
CA ILE A 173 6.09 -28.86 -4.37
C ILE A 173 4.83 -28.04 -4.70
N CYS A 174 4.33 -27.24 -3.76
CA CYS A 174 3.04 -26.54 -3.91
C CYS A 174 3.11 -25.03 -3.73
N GLY A 175 4.26 -24.49 -3.34
CA GLY A 175 4.47 -23.06 -3.14
C GLY A 175 3.86 -22.48 -1.86
N TYR A 176 3.42 -23.29 -0.90
CA TYR A 176 3.01 -22.79 0.43
C TYR A 176 4.17 -22.07 1.12
N ILE A 177 3.90 -20.91 1.72
CA ILE A 177 4.88 -20.11 2.47
C ILE A 177 4.59 -20.26 3.97
N HIS A 178 5.59 -20.71 4.73
CA HIS A 178 5.57 -20.79 6.18
C HIS A 178 6.37 -19.62 6.77
N GLU A 179 5.84 -18.95 7.79
CA GLU A 179 6.50 -17.84 8.47
C GLU A 179 6.82 -18.26 9.91
N GLY A 180 8.09 -18.13 10.32
CA GLY A 180 8.58 -18.56 11.63
C GLY A 180 9.50 -19.78 11.57
N GLU A 181 9.82 -20.34 12.74
CA GLU A 181 10.64 -21.56 12.84
C GLU A 181 9.93 -22.74 12.15
N LEU A 182 10.70 -23.62 11.51
CA LEU A 182 10.21 -24.80 10.79
C LEU A 182 10.64 -26.08 11.53
N PRO A 183 9.78 -26.64 12.41
CA PRO A 183 10.05 -27.91 13.09
C PRO A 183 10.26 -29.07 12.10
N GLU A 184 11.07 -30.06 12.48
CA GLU A 184 11.35 -31.24 11.63
C GLU A 184 10.10 -32.09 11.30
N ASP A 185 9.10 -32.06 12.18
CA ASP A 185 7.83 -32.75 12.03
C ASP A 185 6.76 -31.92 11.29
N PHE A 186 7.09 -30.71 10.85
CA PHE A 186 6.17 -29.85 10.11
C PHE A 186 5.73 -30.51 8.81
N LYS A 187 4.41 -30.48 8.54
CA LYS A 187 3.83 -30.94 7.28
C LYS A 187 3.20 -29.77 6.56
N CYS A 188 3.47 -29.66 5.27
CA CYS A 188 2.88 -28.64 4.44
C CYS A 188 1.35 -28.75 4.49
N PRO A 189 0.61 -27.71 4.89
CA PRO A 189 -0.85 -27.77 4.96
C PRO A 189 -1.51 -27.89 3.58
N LYS A 190 -0.79 -27.55 2.49
CA LYS A 190 -1.32 -27.64 1.11
C LYS A 190 -1.09 -28.99 0.43
N CYS A 191 0.10 -29.57 0.54
CA CYS A 191 0.44 -30.82 -0.17
C CYS A 191 0.77 -31.99 0.76
N ASN A 192 0.70 -31.78 2.08
CA ASN A 192 0.97 -32.77 3.12
C ASN A 192 2.38 -33.39 3.05
N GLN A 193 3.30 -32.77 2.31
CA GLN A 193 4.70 -33.16 2.22
C GLN A 193 5.47 -32.69 3.47
N PRO A 194 6.52 -33.42 3.88
CA PRO A 194 7.29 -33.13 5.09
C PRO A 194 8.08 -31.82 4.99
N ALA A 195 8.56 -31.31 6.13
CA ALA A 195 9.39 -30.11 6.25
C ALA A 195 10.62 -30.13 5.31
N SER A 196 11.12 -31.32 4.95
CA SER A 196 12.29 -31.49 4.07
C SER A 196 12.09 -30.94 2.64
N VAL A 197 10.86 -30.70 2.20
CA VAL A 197 10.59 -30.08 0.88
C VAL A 197 10.50 -28.56 0.93
N PHE A 198 10.72 -27.94 2.10
CA PHE A 198 10.72 -26.49 2.25
C PHE A 198 12.12 -25.92 2.07
N GLU A 199 12.21 -24.90 1.22
CA GLU A 199 13.42 -24.12 1.02
C GLU A 199 13.30 -22.81 1.78
N LEU A 200 14.38 -22.41 2.43
CA LEU A 200 14.50 -21.10 3.07
C LEU A 200 14.28 -20.00 2.03
N MET A 201 13.31 -19.13 2.27
CA MET A 201 13.20 -17.90 1.50
C MET A 201 14.18 -16.90 2.10
N GLU A 202 15.34 -16.75 1.48
CA GLU A 202 16.16 -15.57 1.70
C GLU A 202 15.28 -14.34 1.45
N GLU A 203 15.32 -13.35 2.35
CA GLU A 203 14.71 -12.04 2.11
C GLU A 203 15.27 -11.54 0.78
N LYS A 204 14.49 -11.66 -0.30
CA LYS A 204 14.88 -11.08 -1.58
C LYS A 204 15.09 -9.60 -1.31
N ALA A 205 16.31 -9.14 -1.58
CA ALA A 205 16.68 -7.74 -1.62
C ALA A 205 15.54 -6.94 -2.28
N GLU A 206 15.27 -5.75 -1.75
CA GLU A 206 14.23 -4.86 -2.28
C GLU A 206 14.19 -4.93 -3.80
N ARG A 207 12.99 -5.05 -4.37
CA ARG A 207 12.81 -4.99 -5.82
C ARG A 207 13.20 -3.60 -6.27
N VAL A 208 14.46 -3.47 -6.63
CA VAL A 208 15.09 -2.24 -7.11
C VAL A 208 15.24 -2.43 -8.60
N ASN A 209 14.65 -1.53 -9.38
CA ASN A 209 14.96 -1.46 -10.79
C ASN A 209 16.44 -1.11 -10.93
N LYS A 210 17.27 -2.12 -11.19
CA LYS A 210 18.73 -1.97 -11.33
C LYS A 210 19.14 -1.05 -12.49
N TYR A 211 18.19 -0.68 -13.35
CA TYR A 211 18.39 0.19 -14.49
C TYR A 211 17.88 1.62 -14.28
N ALA A 212 17.37 1.96 -13.08
CA ALA A 212 16.76 3.25 -12.80
C ALA A 212 17.63 4.45 -13.27
N GLY A 213 17.02 5.37 -14.01
CA GLY A 213 17.65 6.58 -14.55
C GLY A 213 18.51 6.36 -15.81
N THR A 214 18.65 5.13 -16.29
CA THR A 214 19.48 4.82 -17.48
C THR A 214 18.67 4.88 -18.78
N LYS A 215 19.38 4.94 -19.92
CA LYS A 215 18.75 4.71 -21.23
C LYS A 215 18.20 3.28 -21.36
N THR A 216 18.82 2.32 -20.68
CA THR A 216 18.38 0.92 -20.70
C THR A 216 17.01 0.75 -20.06
N GLU A 217 16.72 1.44 -18.94
CA GLU A 217 15.37 1.45 -18.35
C GLU A 217 14.33 1.96 -19.35
N LYS A 218 14.63 3.06 -20.07
CA LYS A 218 13.71 3.57 -21.11
C LYS A 218 13.50 2.56 -22.22
N ASN A 219 14.58 1.92 -22.70
CA ASN A 219 14.50 0.87 -23.73
C ASN A 219 13.67 -0.33 -23.24
N LEU A 220 13.76 -0.70 -21.96
CA LEU A 220 12.97 -1.79 -21.38
C LEU A 220 11.48 -1.43 -21.30
N TRP A 221 11.14 -0.20 -20.90
CA TRP A 221 9.75 0.29 -20.93
C TRP A 221 9.19 0.38 -22.35
N GLU A 222 9.99 0.85 -23.31
CA GLU A 222 9.63 0.87 -24.72
C GLU A 222 9.40 -0.55 -25.26
N GLY A 223 10.28 -1.49 -24.91
CA GLY A 223 10.13 -2.91 -25.24
C GLY A 223 8.86 -3.51 -24.63
N PHE A 224 8.63 -3.31 -23.34
CA PHE A 224 7.41 -3.76 -22.66
C PHE A 224 6.14 -3.22 -23.31
N ALA A 225 6.11 -1.91 -23.63
CA ALA A 225 4.98 -1.28 -24.30
C ALA A 225 4.78 -1.84 -25.72
N GLY A 226 5.86 -2.05 -26.47
CA GLY A 226 5.83 -2.62 -27.81
C GLY A 226 5.29 -4.04 -27.85
N GLU A 227 5.82 -4.92 -26.99
CA GLU A 227 5.38 -6.32 -26.87
C GLU A 227 3.93 -6.43 -26.39
N SER A 228 3.52 -5.58 -25.45
CA SER A 228 2.13 -5.54 -24.96
C SER A 228 1.15 -5.12 -26.07
N GLN A 229 1.52 -4.13 -26.89
CA GLN A 229 0.73 -3.74 -28.06
C GLN A 229 0.71 -4.84 -29.13
N ALA A 230 1.84 -5.54 -29.35
CA ALA A 230 1.94 -6.63 -30.31
C ALA A 230 1.02 -7.80 -29.94
N ARG A 231 1.05 -8.25 -28.67
CA ARG A 231 0.14 -9.28 -28.13
C ARG A 231 -1.32 -8.97 -28.44
N ASN A 232 -1.78 -7.76 -28.12
CA ASN A 232 -3.17 -7.36 -28.32
C ASN A 232 -3.53 -7.33 -29.81
N LYS A 233 -2.70 -6.72 -30.66
CA LYS A 233 -2.91 -6.69 -32.11
C LYS A 233 -3.02 -8.09 -32.71
N TYR A 234 -2.10 -8.98 -32.37
CA TYR A 234 -2.09 -10.35 -32.90
C TYR A 234 -3.30 -11.15 -32.45
N THR A 235 -3.77 -10.95 -31.22
CA THR A 235 -5.03 -11.55 -30.75
C THR A 235 -6.23 -11.05 -31.59
N TYR A 236 -6.29 -9.75 -31.90
CA TYR A 236 -7.34 -9.20 -32.76
C TYR A 236 -7.25 -9.71 -34.21
N PHE A 237 -6.04 -9.84 -34.75
CA PHE A 237 -5.80 -10.37 -36.09
C PHE A 237 -6.20 -11.85 -36.18
N ALA A 238 -5.99 -12.63 -35.12
CA ALA A 238 -6.45 -14.01 -35.05
C ALA A 238 -7.98 -14.10 -35.22
N HIS A 239 -8.73 -13.22 -34.56
CA HIS A 239 -10.19 -13.19 -34.71
C HIS A 239 -10.64 -12.80 -36.13
N ILE A 240 -9.90 -11.91 -36.80
CA ILE A 240 -10.17 -11.57 -38.21
C ILE A 240 -9.88 -12.78 -39.10
N ALA A 241 -8.69 -13.40 -38.95
CA ALA A 241 -8.31 -14.59 -39.72
C ALA A 241 -9.32 -15.74 -39.54
N GLN A 242 -9.82 -15.94 -38.31
CA GLN A 242 -10.86 -16.94 -38.03
C GLN A 242 -12.18 -16.61 -38.74
N ARG A 243 -12.62 -15.35 -38.72
CA ARG A 243 -13.83 -14.91 -39.44
C ARG A 243 -13.70 -15.07 -40.96
N GLU A 244 -12.50 -14.97 -41.49
CA GLU A 244 -12.18 -15.17 -42.91
C GLU A 244 -11.97 -16.65 -43.28
N GLY A 245 -12.00 -17.56 -42.30
CA GLY A 245 -11.85 -19.01 -42.51
C GLY A 245 -10.40 -19.50 -42.57
N TYR A 246 -9.42 -18.68 -42.16
CA TYR A 246 -8.01 -19.03 -42.10
C TYR A 246 -7.61 -19.55 -40.71
N ASP A 247 -8.13 -20.71 -40.31
CA ASP A 247 -7.93 -21.25 -38.97
C ASP A 247 -6.44 -21.43 -38.59
N GLN A 248 -5.62 -21.94 -39.52
CA GLN A 248 -4.18 -22.08 -39.26
C GLN A 248 -3.49 -20.73 -39.01
N LEU A 249 -3.89 -19.67 -39.73
CA LEU A 249 -3.33 -18.34 -39.50
C LEU A 249 -3.78 -17.77 -38.15
N ALA A 250 -5.05 -18.00 -37.78
CA ALA A 250 -5.56 -17.61 -36.47
C ALA A 250 -4.77 -18.27 -35.32
N GLU A 251 -4.52 -19.58 -35.41
CA GLU A 251 -3.70 -20.30 -34.43
C GLU A 251 -2.26 -19.78 -34.36
N ILE A 252 -1.63 -19.48 -35.51
CA ILE A 252 -0.30 -18.90 -35.56
C ILE A 252 -0.29 -17.52 -34.90
N PHE A 253 -1.28 -16.67 -35.17
CA PHE A 253 -1.38 -15.37 -34.51
C PHE A 253 -1.54 -15.49 -32.99
N LEU A 254 -2.38 -16.40 -32.50
CA LEU A 254 -2.55 -16.63 -31.06
C LEU A 254 -1.27 -17.18 -30.41
N LYS A 255 -0.57 -18.08 -31.09
CA LYS A 255 0.73 -18.58 -30.64
C LYS A 255 1.75 -17.45 -30.53
N THR A 256 1.83 -16.60 -31.55
CA THR A 256 2.73 -15.44 -31.54
C THR A 256 2.33 -14.45 -30.45
N ALA A 257 1.03 -14.17 -30.25
CA ALA A 257 0.56 -13.31 -29.16
C ALA A 257 0.98 -13.84 -27.77
N ARG A 258 0.96 -15.16 -27.57
CA ARG A 258 1.45 -15.78 -26.34
C ARG A 258 2.97 -15.63 -26.16
N ASN A 259 3.74 -15.67 -27.25
CA ASN A 259 5.17 -15.40 -27.21
C ASN A 259 5.44 -13.94 -26.81
N GLU A 260 4.73 -12.97 -27.40
CA GLU A 260 4.92 -11.55 -27.04
C GLU A 260 4.50 -11.25 -25.61
N GLN A 261 3.49 -11.95 -25.09
CA GLN A 261 3.17 -11.91 -23.66
C GLN A 261 4.37 -12.33 -22.79
N GLU A 262 5.13 -13.33 -23.23
CA GLU A 262 6.30 -13.81 -22.50
C GLU A 262 7.49 -12.86 -22.62
N HIS A 263 7.71 -12.28 -23.81
CA HIS A 263 8.71 -11.23 -24.01
C HIS A 263 8.41 -10.01 -23.11
N ALA A 264 7.16 -9.55 -23.09
CA ALA A 264 6.72 -8.48 -22.20
C ALA A 264 6.95 -8.83 -20.72
N ARG A 265 6.66 -10.07 -20.30
CA ARG A 265 6.88 -10.53 -18.92
C ARG A 265 8.37 -10.46 -18.54
N ILE A 266 9.27 -10.86 -19.43
CA ILE A 266 10.72 -10.80 -19.20
C ILE A 266 11.16 -9.35 -18.95
N TRP A 267 10.73 -8.40 -19.79
CA TRP A 267 11.09 -6.98 -19.61
C TRP A 267 10.50 -6.37 -18.34
N PHE A 268 9.25 -6.70 -18.02
CA PHE A 268 8.58 -6.21 -16.82
C PHE A 268 9.19 -6.78 -15.53
N GLU A 269 9.67 -8.02 -15.58
CA GLU A 269 10.43 -8.64 -14.49
C GLU A 269 11.79 -7.96 -14.28
N GLU A 270 12.53 -7.66 -15.36
CA GLU A 270 13.80 -6.92 -15.31
C GLU A 270 13.64 -5.50 -14.74
N LEU A 271 12.49 -4.87 -14.98
CA LEU A 271 12.10 -3.58 -14.39
C LEU A 271 11.66 -3.69 -12.92
N GLY A 272 11.56 -4.89 -12.36
CA GLY A 272 11.10 -5.11 -10.99
C GLY A 272 9.59 -4.95 -10.79
N GLY A 273 8.80 -4.97 -11.88
CA GLY A 273 7.36 -4.73 -11.86
C GLY A 273 6.51 -5.89 -11.31
N LEU A 274 7.08 -7.09 -11.14
CA LEU A 274 6.36 -8.26 -10.65
C LEU A 274 6.51 -8.44 -9.14
N GLY A 275 5.39 -8.38 -8.42
CA GLY A 275 5.32 -8.60 -6.99
C GLY A 275 4.49 -9.77 -6.50
N ASN A 276 4.25 -9.79 -5.19
CA ASN A 276 3.29 -10.70 -4.57
C ASN A 276 1.86 -10.24 -4.92
N THR A 277 0.86 -11.06 -4.63
CA THR A 277 -0.53 -10.77 -5.01
C THR A 277 -1.04 -9.45 -4.44
N ALA A 278 -0.72 -9.11 -3.19
CA ALA A 278 -1.16 -7.86 -2.58
C ALA A 278 -0.51 -6.65 -3.27
N GLU A 279 0.80 -6.70 -3.50
CA GLU A 279 1.54 -5.64 -4.20
C GLU A 279 1.03 -5.44 -5.64
N ASN A 280 0.76 -6.54 -6.36
CA ASN A 280 0.24 -6.47 -7.72
C ASN A 280 -1.20 -5.92 -7.77
N LEU A 281 -2.04 -6.28 -6.80
CA LEU A 281 -3.40 -5.73 -6.69
C LEU A 281 -3.39 -4.23 -6.39
N LEU A 282 -2.44 -3.78 -5.54
CA LEU A 282 -2.26 -2.36 -5.27
C LEU A 282 -1.78 -1.61 -6.52
N GLN A 283 -0.74 -2.11 -7.20
CA GLN A 283 -0.25 -1.53 -8.46
C GLN A 283 -1.36 -1.44 -9.52
N ALA A 284 -2.18 -2.49 -9.65
CA ALA A 284 -3.32 -2.48 -10.55
C ALA A 284 -4.34 -1.40 -10.15
N ALA A 285 -4.75 -1.34 -8.87
CA ALA A 285 -5.71 -0.34 -8.39
C ALA A 285 -5.20 1.11 -8.58
N GLU A 286 -3.92 1.36 -8.37
CA GLU A 286 -3.31 2.68 -8.58
C GLU A 286 -3.24 3.05 -10.06
N GLY A 287 -2.92 2.08 -10.94
CA GLY A 287 -2.99 2.25 -12.39
C GLY A 287 -4.39 2.60 -12.85
N GLU A 288 -5.39 1.80 -12.48
CA GLU A 288 -6.80 2.06 -12.80
C GLU A 288 -7.25 3.45 -12.30
N ASN A 289 -6.87 3.82 -11.08
CA ASN A 289 -7.19 5.14 -10.51
C ASN A 289 -6.62 6.28 -11.36
N TYR A 290 -5.35 6.20 -11.75
CA TYR A 290 -4.73 7.17 -12.64
C TYR A 290 -5.46 7.24 -13.98
N GLU A 291 -5.85 6.10 -14.54
CA GLU A 291 -6.54 6.03 -15.82
C GLU A 291 -7.87 6.78 -15.80
N TRP A 292 -8.75 6.55 -14.81
CA TRP A 292 -10.07 7.18 -14.81
C TRP A 292 -10.10 8.60 -14.21
N THR A 293 -9.19 8.95 -13.30
CA THR A 293 -9.18 10.28 -12.64
C THR A 293 -8.42 11.34 -13.42
N ASP A 294 -7.39 10.95 -14.17
CA ASP A 294 -6.51 11.88 -14.90
C ASP A 294 -6.47 11.55 -16.39
N MET A 295 -5.98 10.36 -16.77
CA MET A 295 -5.67 10.06 -18.16
C MET A 295 -6.90 10.16 -19.08
N TYR A 296 -7.97 9.41 -18.80
CA TYR A 296 -9.19 9.42 -19.63
C TYR A 296 -10.02 10.68 -19.47
N ASP A 297 -9.97 11.36 -18.32
CA ASP A 297 -10.61 12.67 -18.15
C ASP A 297 -9.96 13.71 -19.07
N ARG A 298 -8.63 13.76 -19.09
CA ARG A 298 -7.86 14.62 -20.01
C ARG A 298 -8.07 14.23 -21.46
N PHE A 299 -7.99 12.95 -21.82
CA PHE A 299 -8.22 12.49 -23.20
C PHE A 299 -9.62 12.83 -23.71
N ALA A 300 -10.64 12.74 -22.85
CA ALA A 300 -11.99 13.13 -23.21
C ALA A 300 -12.12 14.64 -23.45
N LYS A 301 -11.44 15.48 -22.67
CA LYS A 301 -11.42 16.94 -22.87
C LYS A 301 -10.69 17.30 -24.16
N ASP A 302 -9.48 16.77 -24.37
CA ASP A 302 -8.68 16.99 -25.57
C ASP A 302 -9.49 16.59 -26.82
N ALA A 303 -10.13 15.42 -26.80
CA ALA A 303 -10.97 14.96 -27.91
C ALA A 303 -12.20 15.86 -28.16
N GLU A 304 -12.79 16.46 -27.13
CA GLU A 304 -13.91 17.39 -27.28
C GLU A 304 -13.44 18.73 -27.90
N GLU A 305 -12.31 19.25 -27.41
CA GLU A 305 -11.68 20.50 -27.91
C GLU A 305 -11.25 20.37 -29.38
N GLU A 306 -10.79 19.19 -29.79
CA GLU A 306 -10.40 18.89 -31.17
C GLU A 306 -11.59 18.53 -32.09
N GLY A 307 -12.82 18.50 -31.57
CA GLY A 307 -14.02 18.26 -32.36
C GLY A 307 -14.38 16.78 -32.59
N PHE A 308 -13.96 15.88 -31.69
CA PHE A 308 -14.25 14.44 -31.70
C PHE A 308 -15.19 14.01 -30.54
N PRO A 309 -16.44 14.52 -30.46
CA PRO A 309 -17.32 14.30 -29.32
C PRO A 309 -17.73 12.82 -29.12
N GLU A 310 -17.82 12.04 -30.19
CA GLU A 310 -18.10 10.60 -30.10
C GLU A 310 -16.96 9.84 -29.42
N LEU A 311 -15.71 10.24 -29.68
CA LEU A 311 -14.54 9.63 -29.07
C LEU A 311 -14.40 10.07 -27.61
N ALA A 312 -14.64 11.36 -27.32
CA ALA A 312 -14.72 11.86 -25.95
C ALA A 312 -15.75 11.09 -25.11
N ALA A 313 -16.94 10.84 -25.67
CA ALA A 313 -17.97 10.03 -25.03
C ALA A 313 -17.51 8.58 -24.77
N LYS A 314 -16.73 7.98 -25.69
CA LYS A 314 -16.14 6.65 -25.48
C LYS A 314 -15.11 6.67 -24.35
N PHE A 315 -14.18 7.63 -24.31
CA PHE A 315 -13.22 7.76 -23.21
C PHE A 315 -13.89 7.86 -21.85
N ARG A 316 -14.95 8.66 -21.71
CA ARG A 316 -15.71 8.76 -20.45
C ARG A 316 -16.37 7.44 -20.04
N ARG A 317 -16.85 6.65 -21.00
CA ARG A 317 -17.44 5.33 -20.73
C ARG A 317 -16.37 4.32 -20.31
N VAL A 318 -15.19 4.36 -20.93
CA VAL A 318 -14.04 3.55 -20.53
C VAL A 318 -13.59 3.94 -19.11
N ALA A 319 -13.47 5.23 -18.80
CA ALA A 319 -13.16 5.71 -17.45
C ALA A 319 -14.13 5.18 -16.38
N ALA A 320 -15.43 5.10 -16.69
CA ALA A 320 -16.41 4.52 -15.77
C ALA A 320 -16.20 3.01 -15.53
N ILE A 321 -15.67 2.28 -16.52
CA ILE A 321 -15.30 0.87 -16.40
C ILE A 321 -14.04 0.73 -15.53
N GLU A 322 -13.01 1.53 -15.78
CA GLU A 322 -11.75 1.48 -15.03
C GLU A 322 -11.96 1.82 -13.54
N LYS A 323 -12.91 2.72 -13.23
CA LYS A 323 -13.34 2.94 -11.85
C LYS A 323 -13.87 1.65 -11.18
N ALA A 324 -14.67 0.85 -11.90
CA ALA A 324 -15.16 -0.42 -11.38
C ALA A 324 -14.04 -1.48 -11.26
N HIS A 325 -12.99 -1.39 -12.09
CA HIS A 325 -11.78 -2.20 -11.92
C HIS A 325 -11.02 -1.82 -10.65
N GLU A 326 -10.79 -0.53 -10.40
CA GLU A 326 -10.17 -0.04 -9.15
C GLU A 326 -10.93 -0.57 -7.92
N GLU A 327 -12.25 -0.37 -7.88
CA GLU A 327 -13.11 -0.81 -6.77
C GLU A 327 -12.96 -2.32 -6.51
N ARG A 328 -12.92 -3.11 -7.59
CA ARG A 328 -12.70 -4.56 -7.53
C ARG A 328 -11.32 -4.90 -6.98
N TYR A 329 -10.25 -4.30 -7.49
CA TYR A 329 -8.89 -4.60 -7.05
C TYR A 329 -8.66 -4.18 -5.60
N ARG A 330 -9.21 -3.04 -5.14
CA ARG A 330 -9.15 -2.64 -3.73
C ARG A 330 -9.90 -3.61 -2.82
N ALA A 331 -11.08 -4.09 -3.23
CA ALA A 331 -11.81 -5.10 -2.48
C ALA A 331 -11.04 -6.42 -2.39
N LEU A 332 -10.42 -6.85 -3.48
CA LEU A 332 -9.57 -8.04 -3.51
C LEU A 332 -8.31 -7.87 -2.65
N LEU A 333 -7.66 -6.70 -2.70
CA LEU A 333 -6.50 -6.38 -1.88
C LEU A 333 -6.84 -6.48 -0.40
N LYS A 334 -7.94 -5.86 0.03
CA LYS A 334 -8.45 -5.96 1.40
C LYS A 334 -8.68 -7.42 1.81
N ASN A 335 -9.25 -8.24 0.93
CA ASN A 335 -9.44 -9.66 1.21
C ASN A 335 -8.10 -10.40 1.40
N VAL A 336 -7.08 -10.09 0.60
CA VAL A 336 -5.74 -10.69 0.74
C VAL A 336 -5.10 -10.26 2.06
N GLU A 337 -5.10 -8.97 2.38
CA GLU A 337 -4.48 -8.41 3.59
C GLU A 337 -5.16 -8.89 4.87
N MET A 338 -6.50 -9.01 4.86
CA MET A 338 -7.27 -9.49 6.00
C MET A 338 -7.38 -11.03 6.06
N GLN A 339 -6.69 -11.76 5.17
CA GLN A 339 -6.80 -13.22 5.03
C GLN A 339 -8.24 -13.72 4.79
N GLN A 340 -9.09 -12.89 4.20
CA GLN A 340 -10.50 -13.15 3.92
C GLN A 340 -10.77 -13.71 2.52
N VAL A 341 -9.74 -14.20 1.81
CA VAL A 341 -9.92 -14.81 0.48
C VAL A 341 -10.72 -16.11 0.57
N PHE A 342 -10.41 -16.93 1.58
CA PHE A 342 -11.02 -18.25 1.81
C PHE A 342 -11.69 -18.35 3.19
N GLU A 343 -11.89 -17.21 3.85
CA GLU A 343 -12.51 -17.09 5.17
C GLU A 343 -13.36 -15.82 5.26
N LYS A 344 -14.53 -15.90 5.87
CA LYS A 344 -15.45 -14.77 6.12
C LYS A 344 -15.87 -14.76 7.59
N GLY A 345 -16.26 -13.58 8.08
CA GLY A 345 -16.70 -13.42 9.48
C GLY A 345 -17.99 -14.17 9.78
N GLU A 346 -18.88 -14.23 8.79
CA GLU A 346 -20.16 -14.95 8.80
C GLU A 346 -20.07 -16.21 7.92
N GLU A 347 -21.00 -17.15 8.13
CA GLU A 347 -21.11 -18.31 7.25
C GLU A 347 -21.54 -17.87 5.85
N THR A 348 -20.86 -18.41 4.83
CA THR A 348 -21.18 -18.13 3.44
C THR A 348 -21.15 -19.41 2.61
N MET A 349 -21.78 -19.36 1.44
CA MET A 349 -21.76 -20.47 0.50
C MET A 349 -20.48 -20.40 -0.34
N TRP A 350 -19.66 -21.43 -0.24
CA TRP A 350 -18.50 -21.61 -1.09
C TRP A 350 -18.81 -22.57 -2.22
N GLU A 351 -18.33 -22.24 -3.42
CA GLU A 351 -18.48 -23.04 -4.63
C GLU A 351 -17.10 -23.44 -5.18
N CYS A 352 -16.91 -24.74 -5.45
CA CYS A 352 -15.71 -25.22 -6.13
C CYS A 352 -15.80 -24.96 -7.63
N ARG A 353 -14.99 -24.05 -8.17
CA ARG A 353 -14.94 -23.70 -9.59
C ARG A 353 -14.59 -24.84 -10.56
N VAL A 354 -14.08 -25.96 -10.03
CA VAL A 354 -13.71 -27.13 -10.84
C VAL A 354 -14.90 -28.08 -11.06
N CYS A 355 -15.74 -28.29 -10.05
CA CYS A 355 -16.79 -29.33 -10.09
C CYS A 355 -18.17 -28.87 -9.62
N GLY A 356 -18.33 -27.60 -9.21
CA GLY A 356 -19.58 -27.04 -8.71
C GLY A 356 -19.98 -27.48 -7.30
N HIS A 357 -19.09 -28.16 -6.55
CA HIS A 357 -19.41 -28.56 -5.18
C HIS A 357 -19.69 -27.35 -4.29
N LEU A 358 -20.85 -27.36 -3.64
CA LEU A 358 -21.30 -26.31 -2.72
C LEU A 358 -21.11 -26.74 -1.27
N VAL A 359 -20.59 -25.83 -0.45
CA VAL A 359 -20.36 -26.06 0.97
C VAL A 359 -20.61 -24.78 1.77
N MET A 360 -21.37 -24.90 2.85
CA MET A 360 -21.65 -23.81 3.77
C MET A 360 -20.60 -23.78 4.89
N GLY A 361 -20.10 -22.59 5.20
CA GLY A 361 -19.24 -22.39 6.36
C GLY A 361 -18.49 -21.06 6.35
N LYS A 362 -17.83 -20.74 7.46
CA LYS A 362 -16.99 -19.54 7.55
C LYS A 362 -15.73 -19.61 6.69
N LYS A 363 -15.18 -20.82 6.50
CA LYS A 363 -13.98 -21.08 5.68
C LYS A 363 -14.29 -22.02 4.54
N ALA A 364 -13.68 -21.80 3.39
CA ALA A 364 -13.66 -22.77 2.31
C ALA A 364 -12.86 -24.02 2.76
N PRO A 365 -13.24 -25.25 2.37
CA PRO A 365 -12.47 -26.44 2.68
C PRO A 365 -11.06 -26.40 2.11
N ASP A 366 -10.07 -26.87 2.88
CA ASP A 366 -8.68 -26.98 2.42
C ASP A 366 -8.54 -27.85 1.15
N VAL A 367 -9.38 -28.88 1.07
CA VAL A 367 -9.48 -29.80 -0.06
C VAL A 367 -10.96 -30.03 -0.37
N CYS A 368 -11.33 -29.91 -1.64
CA CYS A 368 -12.69 -30.22 -2.09
C CYS A 368 -13.01 -31.69 -1.81
N PRO A 369 -14.10 -32.01 -1.07
CA PRO A 369 -14.42 -33.39 -0.74
C PRO A 369 -14.82 -34.23 -1.96
N VAL A 370 -15.22 -33.59 -3.06
CA VAL A 370 -15.63 -34.24 -4.31
C VAL A 370 -14.43 -34.45 -5.23
N CYS A 371 -13.87 -33.39 -5.80
CA CYS A 371 -12.84 -33.48 -6.85
C CYS A 371 -11.40 -33.52 -6.32
N LYS A 372 -11.20 -33.37 -5.00
CA LYS A 372 -9.88 -33.40 -4.33
C LYS A 372 -8.91 -32.28 -4.71
N TYR A 373 -9.37 -31.26 -5.44
CA TYR A 373 -8.59 -30.04 -5.69
C TYR A 373 -8.50 -29.15 -4.45
N SER A 374 -7.44 -28.35 -4.38
CA SER A 374 -7.13 -27.47 -3.24
C SER A 374 -8.13 -26.33 -3.05
N GLN A 375 -8.11 -25.74 -1.85
CA GLN A 375 -8.89 -24.56 -1.45
C GLN A 375 -8.87 -23.41 -2.47
N SER A 376 -7.76 -23.25 -3.20
CA SER A 376 -7.56 -22.20 -4.23
C SER A 376 -8.60 -22.20 -5.36
N TYR A 377 -9.36 -23.28 -5.49
CA TYR A 377 -10.42 -23.40 -6.48
C TYR A 377 -11.81 -23.04 -5.94
N PHE A 378 -11.95 -22.76 -4.65
CA PHE A 378 -13.19 -22.26 -4.08
C PHE A 378 -13.34 -20.76 -4.27
N GLU A 379 -14.57 -20.32 -4.44
CA GLU A 379 -14.96 -18.91 -4.40
C GLU A 379 -16.27 -18.76 -3.63
N VAL A 380 -16.62 -17.53 -3.23
CA VAL A 380 -17.94 -17.26 -2.67
C VAL A 380 -18.96 -17.37 -3.80
N ARG A 381 -19.99 -18.21 -3.63
CA ARG A 381 -21.04 -18.39 -4.62
C ARG A 381 -21.79 -17.09 -4.85
N ALA A 382 -21.92 -16.71 -6.12
CA ALA A 382 -22.79 -15.61 -6.53
C ALA A 382 -24.10 -16.17 -7.11
N GLU A 383 -25.25 -15.62 -6.71
CA GLU A 383 -26.55 -15.91 -7.30
C GLU A 383 -27.05 -14.67 -8.05
N ASN A 384 -26.90 -14.69 -9.38
CA ASN A 384 -27.17 -13.56 -10.27
C ASN A 384 -27.89 -13.99 -11.57
N TYR A 385 -28.79 -14.98 -11.46
CA TYR A 385 -29.60 -15.54 -12.55
C TYR A 385 -31.10 -15.54 -12.23
#